data_AF-A0A0C2F4Z0-F1
#
_entry.id   AF-A0A0C2F4Z0-F1
#
_cell.length_a   1.000
_cell.length_b   1.000
_cell.length_c   1.000
_cell.angle_alpha   90.00
_cell.angle_beta   90.00
_cell.angle_gamma   90.00
#
_symmetry.space_group_name_H-M   'P 1'
#
loop_
_entity.id
_entity.type
_entity.pdbx_description
1 polymer ?
#
loop_
_entity_poly.entity_id
_entity_poly.type
_entity_poly.pdbx_seq_one_letter_code
_entity_poly.pdbx_strand_id
1 'polypeptide(L)'
;MYGKIESERLLYIRLNQRKLRVDDYFHLRDAVVNDGISTDIGRLVVLPATFTGSPRHMHEYAQDAMLYVRTSGRPDLFMTFTCNPEWAEIREELLEGQAPTASG
;
A
#
# COMPACT_ATOMS: atom_id res chain seq x y z
N MET A 1 8.84 -15.57 8.89
CA MET A 1 10.01 -14.81 8.38
C MET A 1 9.63 -13.38 8.00
N TYR A 2 8.53 -13.18 7.26
CA TYR A 2 8.01 -11.87 6.84
C TYR A 2 7.83 -10.83 7.96
N GLY A 3 7.21 -11.21 9.09
CA GLY A 3 6.94 -10.25 10.18
C GLY A 3 8.17 -9.57 10.80
N LYS A 4 9.32 -10.25 10.83
CA LYS A 4 10.58 -9.65 11.31
C LYS A 4 11.12 -8.60 10.33
N ILE A 5 11.09 -8.92 9.04
CA ILE A 5 11.51 -8.01 7.97
C ILE A 5 10.66 -6.74 7.98
N GLU A 6 9.34 -6.89 8.09
CA GLU A 6 8.43 -5.74 8.10
C GLU A 6 8.58 -4.88 9.37
N SER A 7 8.87 -5.51 10.51
CA SER A 7 9.16 -4.80 11.76
C SER A 7 10.44 -3.96 11.65
N GLU A 8 11.51 -4.51 11.06
CA GLU A 8 12.76 -3.79 10.83
C GLU A 8 12.57 -2.63 9.83
N ARG A 9 11.77 -2.84 8.78
CA ARG A 9 11.41 -1.81 7.81
C ARG A 9 10.65 -0.65 8.46
N LEU A 10 9.66 -0.95 9.30
CA LEU A 10 8.92 0.07 10.05
C LEU A 10 9.83 0.81 11.05
N LEU A 11 10.75 0.11 11.71
CA LEU A 11 11.73 0.72 12.59
C LEU A 11 12.64 1.68 11.81
N TYR A 12 13.13 1.27 10.65
CA TYR A 12 13.92 2.13 9.77
C TYR A 12 13.16 3.39 9.39
N ILE A 13 11.90 3.27 8.97
CA ILE A 13 11.04 4.41 8.60
C ILE A 13 10.88 5.35 9.80
N ARG A 14 10.61 4.82 10.99
CA ARG A 14 10.46 5.59 12.23
C ARG A 14 11.72 6.37 12.60
N LEU A 15 12.89 5.77 12.44
CA LEU A 15 14.18 6.38 12.82
C LEU A 15 14.71 7.37 11.78
N ASN A 16 14.39 7.19 10.49
CA ASN A 16 14.98 7.95 9.39
C ASN A 16 14.03 8.99 8.74
N GLN A 17 13.02 9.47 9.48
CA GLN A 17 12.01 10.43 8.99
C GLN A 17 12.61 11.68 8.31
N ARG A 18 13.72 12.23 8.82
CA ARG A 18 14.41 13.37 8.20
C ARG A 18 15.01 13.02 6.82
N LYS A 19 15.60 11.83 6.68
CA LYS A 19 16.15 11.36 5.38
C LYS A 19 15.05 11.10 4.36
N LEU A 20 13.86 10.70 4.83
CA LEU A 20 12.65 10.55 4.02
C LEU A 20 11.96 11.90 3.70
N ARG A 21 12.61 13.02 4.06
CA ARG A 21 12.13 14.39 3.82
C ARG A 21 10.73 14.64 4.35
N VAL A 22 10.45 14.10 5.54
CA VAL A 22 9.13 14.19 6.15
C VAL A 22 8.69 15.63 6.41
N ASP A 23 9.65 16.53 6.56
CA ASP A 23 9.44 17.95 6.84
C ASP A 23 8.84 18.70 5.63
N ASP A 24 9.04 18.20 4.40
CA ASP A 24 8.43 18.77 3.19
C ASP A 24 6.91 18.51 3.13
N TYR A 25 6.40 17.58 3.94
CA TYR A 25 4.99 17.19 3.98
C TYR A 25 4.18 17.95 5.06
N PHE A 26 4.61 19.15 5.45
CA PHE A 26 3.98 19.91 6.55
C PHE A 26 2.49 20.19 6.33
N HIS A 27 2.05 20.48 5.09
CA HIS A 27 0.64 20.67 4.75
C HIS A 27 -0.22 19.43 5.08
N LEU A 28 0.38 18.23 4.95
CA LEU A 28 -0.29 16.95 5.19
C LEU A 28 -0.33 16.64 6.69
N ARG A 29 0.69 17.05 7.45
CA ARG A 29 0.65 17.01 8.92
C ARG A 29 -0.48 17.90 9.46
N ASP A 30 -0.64 19.09 8.90
CA ASP A 30 -1.65 20.05 9.35
C ASP A 30 -3.07 19.58 9.04
N ALA A 31 -3.29 18.95 7.87
CA ALA A 31 -4.56 18.30 7.53
C ALA A 31 -4.92 17.16 8.49
N VAL A 32 -3.93 16.34 8.90
CA VAL A 32 -4.13 15.22 9.85
C VAL A 32 -4.37 15.70 11.28
N VAL A 33 -3.74 16.80 11.70
CA VAL A 33 -3.95 17.41 13.03
C VAL A 33 -5.36 18.03 13.15
N ASN A 34 -5.90 18.60 12.06
CA ASN A 34 -7.26 19.12 12.02
C ASN A 34 -8.35 18.03 12.05
N ASP A 35 -8.02 16.78 11.75
CA ASP A 35 -8.98 15.65 11.67
C ASP A 35 -9.26 14.99 13.05
N GLY A 36 -8.99 15.71 14.15
CA GLY A 36 -9.41 15.31 15.49
C GLY A 36 -8.52 14.28 16.20
N ILE A 37 -7.27 14.10 15.78
CA ILE A 37 -6.35 13.17 16.43
C ILE A 37 -5.86 13.79 17.76
N SER A 38 -6.48 13.32 18.85
CA SER A 38 -6.16 13.64 20.24
C SER A 38 -4.66 13.68 20.53
N THR A 39 -4.24 14.72 21.26
CA THR A 39 -2.85 15.07 21.59
C THR A 39 -2.06 14.02 22.39
N ASP A 40 -2.67 12.87 22.72
CA ASP A 40 -2.06 11.78 23.51
C ASP A 40 -1.56 10.58 22.69
N ILE A 41 -1.57 10.63 21.36
CA ILE A 41 -1.23 9.48 20.51
C ILE A 41 0.24 9.55 20.02
N GLY A 42 1.18 9.25 20.92
CA GLY A 42 2.57 8.91 20.59
C GLY A 42 3.30 9.85 19.60
N ARG A 43 4.36 9.34 18.96
CA ARG A 43 5.10 10.09 17.92
C ARG A 43 4.47 9.83 16.56
N LEU A 44 3.94 10.88 15.92
CA LEU A 44 3.46 10.82 14.53
C LEU A 44 4.60 10.41 13.59
N VAL A 45 4.47 9.25 12.95
CA VAL A 45 5.41 8.74 11.94
C VAL A 45 4.71 8.76 10.58
N VAL A 46 5.35 9.43 9.65
CA VAL A 46 4.86 9.68 8.30
C VAL A 46 5.41 8.57 7.42
N LEU A 47 4.52 7.66 6.96
CA LEU A 47 4.89 6.53 6.09
C LEU A 47 5.14 6.99 4.64
N PRO A 48 6.22 6.56 3.98
CA PRO A 48 6.44 6.87 2.57
C PRO A 48 5.43 6.13 1.67
N ALA A 49 5.19 6.64 0.46
CA ALA A 49 4.28 6.01 -0.50
C ALA A 49 4.78 4.64 -1.01
N THR A 50 6.07 4.36 -0.86
CA THR A 50 6.67 3.02 -1.12
C THR A 50 6.20 1.95 -0.12
N PHE A 51 5.54 2.34 0.98
CA PHE A 51 4.92 1.39 1.89
C PHE A 51 3.53 1.00 1.38
N THR A 52 3.43 -0.23 0.87
CA THR A 52 2.18 -0.81 0.34
C THR A 52 1.06 -0.75 1.37
N GLY A 53 -0.13 -0.31 0.94
CA GLY A 53 -1.29 -0.15 1.82
C GLY A 53 -1.26 1.09 2.72
N SER A 54 -0.19 1.91 2.70
CA SER A 54 -0.24 3.21 3.37
C SER A 54 -1.25 4.16 2.70
N PRO A 55 -1.80 5.14 3.42
CA PRO A 55 -2.66 6.17 2.81
C PRO A 55 -2.02 6.88 1.62
N ARG A 56 -0.69 7.07 1.63
CA ARG A 56 0.02 7.71 0.51
C ARG A 56 0.21 6.81 -0.68
N HIS A 57 0.47 5.53 -0.45
CA HIS A 57 0.52 4.55 -1.52
C HIS A 57 -0.80 4.53 -2.31
N MET A 58 -1.93 4.54 -1.60
CA MET A 58 -3.24 4.60 -2.24
C MET A 58 -3.51 5.95 -2.91
N HIS A 59 -3.08 7.06 -2.31
CA HIS A 59 -3.24 8.39 -2.90
C HIS A 59 -2.43 8.55 -4.19
N GLU A 60 -1.18 8.08 -4.22
CA GLU A 60 -0.32 8.11 -5.41
C GLU A 60 -0.96 7.32 -6.55
N TYR A 61 -1.45 6.10 -6.28
CA TYR A 61 -2.17 5.33 -7.30
C TYR A 61 -3.44 6.02 -7.81
N ALA A 62 -4.18 6.72 -6.95
CA ALA A 62 -5.34 7.47 -7.38
C ALA A 62 -4.95 8.63 -8.31
N GLN A 63 -3.87 9.36 -8.00
CA GLN A 63 -3.34 10.43 -8.84
C GLN A 63 -2.83 9.89 -10.18
N ASP A 64 -2.10 8.78 -10.16
CA ASP A 64 -1.61 8.12 -11.37
C ASP A 64 -2.78 7.66 -12.24
N ALA A 65 -3.81 7.04 -11.66
CA ALA A 65 -5.01 6.66 -12.40
C ALA A 65 -5.69 7.88 -13.04
N MET A 66 -5.81 9.00 -12.32
CA MET A 66 -6.34 10.25 -12.88
C MET A 66 -5.45 10.80 -14.01
N LEU A 67 -4.13 10.69 -13.89
CA LEU A 67 -3.20 11.07 -14.95
C LEU A 67 -3.42 10.22 -16.20
N TYR A 68 -3.52 8.89 -16.06
CA TYR A 68 -3.80 7.99 -17.17
C TYR A 68 -5.14 8.30 -17.84
N VAL A 69 -6.19 8.56 -17.07
CA VAL A 69 -7.51 8.94 -17.63
C VAL A 69 -7.41 10.26 -18.41
N ARG A 70 -6.63 11.21 -17.90
CA ARG A 70 -6.43 12.50 -18.55
C ARG A 70 -5.61 12.41 -19.84
N THR A 71 -4.58 11.55 -19.88
CA THR A 71 -3.65 11.45 -21.03
C THR A 71 -4.12 10.46 -22.07
N SER A 72 -4.64 9.31 -21.65
CA SER A 72 -5.03 8.20 -22.51
C SER A 72 -6.53 8.13 -22.77
N GLY A 73 -7.32 8.98 -22.10
CA GLY A 73 -8.77 8.94 -22.17
C GLY A 73 -9.39 7.97 -21.17
N ARG A 74 -10.73 7.89 -21.18
CA ARG A 74 -11.48 7.05 -20.24
C ARG A 74 -11.26 5.57 -20.57
N PRO A 75 -11.04 4.70 -19.57
CA PRO A 75 -11.00 3.27 -19.79
C PRO A 75 -12.35 2.75 -20.30
N ASP A 76 -12.32 1.99 -21.38
CA ASP A 76 -13.50 1.36 -21.99
C ASP A 76 -13.55 -0.16 -21.74
N LEU A 77 -12.46 -0.77 -21.27
CA LEU A 77 -12.36 -2.20 -20.96
C LEU A 77 -12.00 -2.42 -19.50
N PHE A 78 -12.79 -3.25 -18.82
CA PHE A 78 -12.51 -3.75 -17.48
C PHE A 78 -12.45 -5.28 -17.54
N MET A 79 -11.28 -5.85 -17.26
CA MET A 79 -11.09 -7.30 -17.16
C MET A 79 -11.01 -7.68 -15.68
N THR A 80 -11.92 -8.55 -15.25
CA THR A 80 -11.91 -9.12 -13.90
C THR A 80 -11.37 -10.52 -13.98
N PHE A 81 -10.22 -10.76 -13.34
CA PHE A 81 -9.69 -12.10 -13.13
C PHE A 81 -10.20 -12.61 -11.78
N THR A 82 -11.04 -13.62 -11.81
CA THR A 82 -11.41 -14.39 -10.62
C THR A 82 -10.50 -15.59 -10.53
N CYS A 83 -9.92 -15.83 -9.35
CA CYS A 83 -9.08 -16.99 -9.09
C CYS A 83 -9.61 -17.68 -7.84
N ASN A 84 -10.13 -18.90 -8.01
CA ASN A 84 -10.55 -19.74 -6.89
C ASN A 84 -9.59 -20.94 -6.79
N PRO A 85 -8.82 -21.06 -5.71
CA PRO A 85 -7.85 -22.15 -5.54
C PRO A 85 -8.46 -23.56 -5.61
N GLU A 86 -9.78 -23.67 -5.45
CA GLU A 86 -10.52 -24.95 -5.52
C GLU A 86 -10.87 -25.39 -6.94
N TRP A 87 -10.65 -24.54 -7.95
CA TRP A 87 -10.92 -24.89 -9.35
C TRP A 87 -10.00 -26.01 -9.85
N ALA A 88 -10.55 -26.87 -10.71
CA ALA A 88 -9.87 -28.05 -11.21
C ALA A 88 -8.62 -27.66 -12.02
N GLU A 89 -8.75 -26.61 -12.83
CA GLU A 89 -7.68 -26.03 -13.64
C GLU A 89 -6.49 -25.61 -12.78
N ILE A 90 -6.74 -25.07 -11.58
CA ILE A 90 -5.67 -24.69 -10.67
C ILE A 90 -5.01 -25.92 -10.07
N ARG A 91 -5.80 -26.92 -9.67
CA ARG A 91 -5.29 -28.14 -9.03
C ARG A 91 -4.49 -29.02 -9.98
N GLU A 92 -4.88 -29.08 -11.25
CA GLU A 92 -4.20 -29.85 -12.29
C GLU A 92 -2.84 -29.26 -12.67
N GLU A 93 -2.67 -27.94 -12.54
CA GLU A 93 -1.41 -27.24 -12.80
C GLU A 93 -0.46 -27.17 -11.59
N LEU A 94 -0.83 -27.76 -10.45
CA LEU A 94 0.05 -27.82 -9.27
C LEU A 94 1.09 -28.94 -9.40
N LEU A 95 2.33 -28.63 -9.03
CA LEU A 95 3.39 -29.63 -8.89
C LEU A 95 3.19 -30.47 -7.62
N GLU A 96 3.76 -31.69 -7.61
CA GLU A 96 3.71 -32.57 -6.43
C GLU A 96 4.21 -31.86 -5.17
N GLY A 97 3.36 -31.80 -4.14
CA GLY A 97 3.67 -31.15 -2.86
C GLY A 97 3.31 -29.66 -2.78
N GLN A 98 2.77 -29.05 -3.83
CA GLN A 98 2.24 -27.68 -3.77
C GLN A 98 0.79 -27.66 -3.29
N ALA A 99 0.45 -26.66 -2.47
CA ALA A 99 -0.92 -26.38 -2.05
C ALA A 99 -1.34 -25.01 -2.60
N PRO A 100 -2.56 -24.88 -3.15
CA PRO A 100 -3.01 -23.61 -3.67
C PRO A 100 -3.26 -22.66 -2.49
N THR A 101 -2.65 -21.48 -2.53
CA THR A 101 -2.74 -20.49 -1.45
C THR A 101 -3.69 -19.38 -1.86
N ALA A 102 -4.77 -19.18 -1.11
CA ALA A 102 -5.59 -17.98 -1.25
C ALA A 102 -4.86 -16.82 -0.57
N SER A 103 -4.30 -15.89 -1.35
CA SER A 103 -3.93 -14.57 -0.83
C SER A 103 -5.19 -13.75 -0.63
N GLY A 104 -5.77 -13.86 0.57
CA GLY A 104 -6.76 -12.94 1.10
C GLY A 104 -6.11 -11.75 1.80
#